data_AF-A0A8S3ILA8-F1
#
_entry.id   AF-A0A8S3ILA8-F1
#
_cell.length_a   1.000
_cell.length_b   1.000
_cell.length_c   1.000
_cell.angle_alpha   90.00
_cell.angle_beta   90.00
_cell.angle_gamma   90.00
#
_symmetry.space_group_name_H-M   'P 1'
#
loop_
_entity.id
_entity.type
_entity.pdbx_description
1 polymer ?
#
loop_
_entity_poly.entity_id
_entity_poly.type
_entity_poly.pdbx_seq_one_letter_code
_entity_poly.pdbx_strand_id
1 'polypeptide(L)'
;DKLALDFIGARGSNAGVPREKRIRYAKDILQKEMLPHIGITQHCETKKVYFLGYMVNRLLSAALGRRELDDRDHLGNKRLDLAGPLLSFLFRGLFKRLIKYITAAGQKAVNRSRDVGEWVVRSDIITQGLKYSLATGNWGDQKKAHQARAGVSQVLNRLTYASTLSHLRRVNSPIGRDGKLAKPRQLHNTLWGMICPAETPEGHAVGLVKNLALMAYISVGSQPQPILEFLEEWSTENMEEITPSSIRTAAKIFVNGCWIGIHRDPDQ
;
A
#
# COMPACT_ATOMS: atom_id res chain seq x y z
N ASP A 1 11.72 4.19 30.46
CA ASP A 1 10.95 4.69 29.29
C ASP A 1 11.52 5.92 28.60
N LYS A 2 11.68 7.07 29.31
CA LYS A 2 12.13 8.34 28.68
C LYS A 2 13.53 8.28 28.04
N LEU A 3 14.41 7.37 28.48
CA LEU A 3 15.75 7.19 27.91
C LEU A 3 15.69 6.53 26.51
N ALA A 4 14.87 5.49 26.34
CA ALA A 4 14.70 4.81 25.06
C ALA A 4 14.05 5.72 24.02
N LEU A 5 13.04 6.50 24.41
CA LEU A 5 12.42 7.49 23.53
C LEU A 5 13.41 8.58 23.10
N ASP A 6 14.26 9.03 24.01
CA ASP A 6 15.29 10.01 23.69
C ASP A 6 16.34 9.45 22.73
N PHE A 7 16.72 8.18 22.89
CA PHE A 7 17.64 7.47 22.00
C PHE A 7 17.09 7.31 20.58
N ILE A 8 15.80 6.95 20.45
CA ILE A 8 15.12 6.89 19.15
C ILE A 8 15.05 8.29 18.53
N GLY A 9 14.61 9.28 19.31
CA GLY A 9 14.48 10.67 18.85
C GLY A 9 15.81 11.25 18.38
N ALA A 10 16.91 10.98 19.10
CA ALA A 10 18.24 11.45 18.75
C ALA A 10 18.75 10.95 17.39
N ARG A 11 18.30 9.78 16.93
CA ARG A 11 18.67 9.23 15.61
C ARG A 11 17.87 9.82 14.46
N GLY A 12 16.66 10.30 14.73
CA GLY A 12 15.77 10.86 13.71
C GLY A 12 15.75 12.39 13.65
N SER A 13 16.27 13.08 14.67
CA SER A 13 16.28 14.55 14.74
C SER A 13 17.67 15.13 14.44
N ASN A 14 17.72 16.33 13.86
CA ASN A 14 18.96 17.08 13.70
C ASN A 14 19.64 17.38 15.05
N ALA A 15 20.96 17.61 15.03
CA ALA A 15 21.73 17.99 16.20
C ALA A 15 21.20 19.31 16.82
N GLY A 16 21.15 19.39 18.15
CA GLY A 16 20.71 20.59 18.90
C GLY A 16 19.22 20.63 19.29
N VAL A 17 18.41 19.64 18.91
CA VAL A 17 17.01 19.57 19.35
C VAL A 17 16.94 19.20 20.85
N PRO A 18 16.17 19.94 21.68
CA PRO A 18 16.06 19.64 23.10
C PRO A 18 15.43 18.28 23.35
N ARG A 19 15.86 17.60 24.42
CA ARG A 19 15.42 16.26 24.81
C ARG A 19 13.90 16.08 24.79
N GLU A 20 13.15 17.07 25.27
CA GLU A 20 11.70 16.97 25.32
C GLU A 20 11.04 16.91 23.93
N LYS A 21 11.53 17.69 22.97
CA LYS A 21 11.06 17.63 21.57
C LYS A 21 11.43 16.31 20.92
N ARG A 22 12.61 15.74 21.23
CA ARG A 22 13.02 14.41 20.75
C ARG A 22 12.10 13.31 21.25
N ILE A 23 11.72 13.36 22.53
CA ILE A 23 10.79 12.40 23.14
C ILE A 23 9.41 12.49 22.48
N ARG A 24 8.88 13.71 22.27
CA ARG A 24 7.58 13.88 21.58
C ARG A 24 7.62 13.36 20.14
N TYR A 25 8.68 13.68 19.41
CA TYR A 25 8.88 13.19 18.04
C TYR A 25 8.97 11.66 17.97
N ALA A 26 9.71 11.02 18.88
CA ALA A 26 9.80 9.57 18.95
C ALA A 26 8.44 8.92 19.26
N LYS A 27 7.63 9.52 20.15
CA LYS A 27 6.26 9.06 20.42
C LYS A 27 5.38 9.14 19.18
N ASP A 28 5.44 10.26 18.45
CA ASP A 28 4.66 10.43 17.22
C ASP A 28 5.02 9.38 16.15
N ILE A 29 6.32 9.06 16.00
CA ILE A 29 6.78 8.00 15.09
C ILE A 29 6.21 6.64 15.50
N LEU A 30 6.35 6.26 16.78
CA LEU A 30 5.87 4.96 17.25
C LEU A 30 4.34 4.84 17.13
N GLN A 31 3.63 5.95 17.25
CA GLN A 31 2.18 5.97 17.14
C GLN A 31 1.69 5.97 15.68
N LYS A 32 2.27 6.78 14.79
CA LYS A 32 1.74 7.00 13.43
C LYS A 32 2.50 6.29 12.32
N GLU A 33 3.81 6.14 12.46
CA GLU A 33 4.69 5.60 11.40
C GLU A 33 5.00 4.10 11.60
N MET A 34 5.13 3.65 12.85
CA MET A 34 5.37 2.25 13.15
C MET A 34 4.08 1.44 13.05
N LEU A 35 4.03 0.49 12.11
CA LEU A 35 2.91 -0.43 11.86
C LEU A 35 1.54 0.29 11.77
N PRO A 36 1.35 1.21 10.79
CA PRO A 36 0.16 2.07 10.73
C PRO A 36 -1.14 1.31 10.45
N HIS A 37 -1.05 0.12 9.83
CA HIS A 37 -2.20 -0.71 9.50
C HIS A 37 -2.88 -1.30 10.75
N ILE A 38 -2.15 -1.45 11.86
CA ILE A 38 -2.68 -1.98 13.12
C ILE A 38 -3.46 -0.90 13.87
N GLY A 39 -2.97 0.34 13.83
CA GLY A 39 -3.61 1.46 14.49
C GLY A 39 -2.72 2.69 14.53
N ILE A 40 -3.35 3.87 14.39
CA ILE A 40 -2.70 5.19 14.49
C ILE A 40 -3.20 6.01 15.69
N THR A 41 -4.20 5.50 16.40
CA THR A 41 -4.79 6.10 17.58
C THR A 41 -3.96 5.81 18.83
N GLN A 42 -4.22 6.54 19.90
CA GLN A 42 -3.62 6.26 21.21
C GLN A 42 -4.19 4.93 21.73
N HIS A 43 -3.43 4.21 22.56
CA HIS A 43 -3.79 2.91 23.15
C HIS A 43 -3.71 1.68 22.23
N CYS A 44 -3.20 1.83 21.00
CA CYS A 44 -2.95 0.68 20.11
C CYS A 44 -1.53 0.08 20.27
N GLU A 45 -0.73 0.56 21.22
CA GLU A 45 0.66 0.17 21.38
C GLU A 45 0.80 -1.33 21.68
N THR A 46 -0.06 -1.90 22.54
CA THR A 46 -0.03 -3.32 22.91
C THR A 46 -0.18 -4.22 21.68
N LYS A 47 -1.14 -3.94 20.79
CA LYS A 47 -1.34 -4.69 19.53
C LYS A 47 -0.11 -4.63 18.62
N LYS A 48 0.54 -3.46 18.55
CA LYS A 48 1.79 -3.30 17.79
C LYS A 48 2.94 -4.10 18.37
N VAL A 49 3.07 -4.17 19.70
CA VAL A 49 4.10 -4.98 20.36
C VAL A 49 3.92 -6.46 20.02
N TYR A 50 2.70 -6.99 20.08
CA TYR A 50 2.41 -8.36 19.68
C TYR A 50 2.81 -8.65 18.23
N PHE A 51 2.44 -7.75 17.31
CA PHE A 51 2.77 -7.93 15.90
C PHE A 51 4.29 -7.83 15.66
N LEU A 52 4.99 -6.94 16.34
CA LEU A 52 6.45 -6.87 16.29
C LEU A 52 7.08 -8.16 16.80
N GLY A 53 6.58 -8.71 17.91
CA GLY A 53 7.00 -10.02 18.43
C GLY A 53 6.77 -11.14 17.42
N TYR A 54 5.64 -11.13 16.71
CA TYR A 54 5.36 -12.06 15.62
C TYR A 54 6.34 -11.92 14.45
N MET A 55 6.69 -10.69 14.05
CA MET A 55 7.70 -10.44 12.99
C MET A 55 9.07 -10.99 13.39
N VAL A 56 9.50 -10.74 14.63
CA VAL A 56 10.77 -11.26 15.15
C VAL A 56 10.76 -12.78 15.21
N ASN A 57 9.66 -13.39 15.68
CA ASN A 57 9.52 -14.85 15.70
C ASN A 57 9.57 -15.46 14.29
N ARG A 58 8.92 -14.83 13.30
CA ARG A 58 9.01 -15.27 11.89
C ARG A 58 10.44 -15.21 11.36
N LEU A 59 11.18 -14.15 11.69
CA LEU A 59 12.59 -14.01 11.32
C LEU A 59 13.48 -15.07 11.98
N LEU A 60 13.31 -15.30 13.29
CA LEU A 60 14.04 -16.33 14.03
C LEU A 60 13.72 -17.73 13.53
N SER A 61 12.46 -18.01 13.17
CA SER A 61 12.06 -19.31 12.62
C SER A 61 12.74 -19.60 11.28
N ALA A 62 12.90 -18.59 10.43
CA ALA A 62 13.65 -18.72 9.18
C ALA A 62 15.16 -18.89 9.43
N ALA A 63 15.73 -18.09 10.35
CA ALA A 63 17.15 -18.18 10.70
C ALA A 63 17.53 -19.54 11.31
N LEU A 64 16.62 -20.17 12.06
CA LEU A 64 16.78 -21.51 12.63
C LEU A 64 16.40 -22.65 11.67
N GLY A 65 15.97 -22.34 10.43
CA GLY A 65 15.58 -23.35 9.45
C GLY A 65 14.26 -24.09 9.76
N ARG A 66 13.45 -23.58 10.70
CA ARG A 66 12.12 -24.15 11.02
C ARG A 66 11.05 -23.80 9.99
N ARG A 67 11.32 -22.78 9.17
CA ARG A 67 10.43 -22.32 8.10
C ARG A 67 11.27 -21.94 6.88
N GLU A 68 10.76 -22.26 5.70
CA GLU A 68 11.37 -21.85 4.42
C GLU A 68 11.24 -20.34 4.19
N LEU A 69 12.11 -19.81 3.33
CA LEU A 69 12.06 -18.40 2.92
C LEU A 69 10.86 -18.15 2.02
N ASP A 70 10.18 -17.01 2.22
CA ASP A 70 9.04 -16.64 1.39
C ASP A 70 9.49 -16.33 -0.06
N ASP A 71 8.77 -16.85 -1.04
CA ASP A 71 9.04 -16.58 -2.45
C ASP A 71 8.49 -15.20 -2.88
N ARG A 72 9.40 -14.37 -3.39
CA ARG A 72 9.11 -13.03 -3.92
C ARG A 72 8.26 -13.09 -5.19
N ASP A 73 8.41 -14.15 -6.00
CA ASP A 73 7.79 -14.22 -7.32
C ASP A 73 6.40 -14.86 -7.33
N HIS A 74 6.03 -15.53 -6.22
CA HIS A 74 4.69 -16.01 -5.92
C HIS A 74 3.60 -14.94 -6.13
N LEU A 75 2.66 -15.19 -7.04
CA LEU A 75 1.61 -14.24 -7.42
C LEU A 75 0.68 -13.89 -6.25
N GLY A 76 0.43 -14.83 -5.33
CA GLY A 76 -0.36 -14.59 -4.11
C GLY A 76 0.18 -13.48 -3.20
N ASN A 77 1.48 -13.18 -3.27
CA ASN A 77 2.14 -12.11 -2.53
C ASN A 77 2.12 -10.77 -3.29
N LYS A 78 1.58 -10.76 -4.52
CA LYS A 78 1.47 -9.58 -5.38
C LYS A 78 0.01 -9.12 -5.44
N ARG A 79 -0.18 -7.84 -5.76
CA ARG A 79 -1.50 -7.21 -5.96
C ARG A 79 -1.47 -6.41 -7.25
N LEU A 80 -2.63 -6.34 -7.91
CA LEU A 80 -2.80 -5.60 -9.16
C LEU A 80 -3.49 -4.27 -8.88
N ASP A 81 -2.78 -3.18 -9.14
CA ASP A 81 -3.36 -1.83 -9.10
C ASP A 81 -4.14 -1.59 -10.40
N LEU A 82 -5.48 -1.65 -10.31
CA LEU A 82 -6.38 -1.32 -11.42
C LEU A 82 -6.63 0.19 -11.52
N ALA A 83 -7.48 0.59 -12.48
CA ALA A 83 -7.88 1.98 -12.68
C ALA A 83 -8.40 2.64 -11.38
N GLY A 84 -9.15 1.92 -10.54
CA GLY A 84 -9.70 2.44 -9.27
C GLY A 84 -8.61 2.93 -8.30
N PRO A 85 -7.75 2.05 -7.76
CA PRO A 85 -6.65 2.44 -6.89
C PRO A 85 -5.70 3.49 -7.51
N LEU A 86 -5.41 3.37 -8.81
CA LEU A 86 -4.54 4.30 -9.53
C LEU A 86 -5.13 5.72 -9.63
N LEU A 87 -6.42 5.84 -9.94
CA LEU A 87 -7.12 7.13 -9.98
C LEU A 87 -7.31 7.70 -8.58
N SER A 88 -7.60 6.88 -7.57
CA SER A 88 -7.73 7.31 -6.17
C SER A 88 -6.42 7.92 -5.66
N PHE A 89 -5.28 7.29 -5.95
CA PHE A 89 -3.97 7.84 -5.61
C PHE A 89 -3.72 9.21 -6.26
N LEU A 90 -4.00 9.34 -7.57
CA LEU A 90 -3.81 10.58 -8.32
C LEU A 90 -4.73 11.69 -7.80
N PHE A 91 -6.01 11.37 -7.61
CA PHE A 91 -7.01 12.30 -7.10
C PHE A 91 -6.65 12.80 -5.70
N ARG A 92 -6.26 11.90 -4.78
CA ARG A 92 -5.82 12.29 -3.43
C ARG A 92 -4.66 13.29 -3.46
N GLY A 93 -3.68 13.09 -4.35
CA GLY A 93 -2.57 14.04 -4.52
C GLY A 93 -3.02 15.40 -5.06
N LEU A 94 -3.87 15.42 -6.08
CA LEU A 94 -4.44 16.64 -6.66
C LEU A 94 -5.32 17.40 -5.67
N PHE A 95 -6.16 16.69 -4.94
CA PHE A 95 -7.08 17.26 -3.96
C PHE A 95 -6.33 17.87 -2.77
N LYS A 96 -5.27 17.21 -2.27
CA LYS A 96 -4.40 17.81 -1.24
C LYS A 96 -3.72 19.10 -1.73
N ARG A 97 -3.32 19.16 -3.00
CA ARG A 97 -2.76 20.38 -3.60
C ARG A 97 -3.81 21.49 -3.71
N LEU A 98 -5.04 21.14 -4.08
CA LEU A 98 -6.16 22.09 -4.11
C LEU A 98 -6.42 22.66 -2.71
N ILE A 99 -6.51 21.82 -1.68
CA ILE A 99 -6.68 22.27 -0.28
C ILE A 99 -5.56 23.22 0.11
N LYS A 100 -4.29 22.85 -0.13
CA LYS A 100 -3.13 23.70 0.19
C LYS A 100 -3.21 25.05 -0.52
N TYR A 101 -3.66 25.07 -1.78
CA TYR A 101 -3.85 26.31 -2.54
C TYR A 101 -4.97 27.18 -1.92
N ILE A 102 -6.13 26.58 -1.63
CA ILE A 102 -7.27 27.27 -1.02
C ILE A 102 -6.86 27.89 0.32
N THR A 103 -6.18 27.14 1.19
CA THR A 103 -5.70 27.66 2.48
C THR A 103 -4.76 28.85 2.30
N ALA A 104 -3.81 28.76 1.37
CA ALA A 104 -2.86 29.84 1.12
C ALA A 104 -3.51 31.09 0.49
N ALA A 105 -4.44 30.91 -0.43
CA ALA A 105 -5.18 32.00 -1.07
C ALA A 105 -6.17 32.65 -0.11
N GLY A 106 -6.86 31.86 0.73
CA GLY A 106 -7.72 32.34 1.81
C GLY A 106 -6.94 33.18 2.82
N GLN A 107 -5.77 32.69 3.29
CA GLN A 107 -4.91 33.47 4.19
C GLN A 107 -4.48 34.81 3.57
N LYS A 108 -4.16 34.83 2.27
CA LYS A 108 -3.82 36.08 1.56
C LYS A 108 -5.00 37.04 1.43
N ALA A 109 -6.21 36.53 1.25
CA ALA A 109 -7.42 37.35 1.18
C ALA A 109 -7.69 38.01 2.54
N VAL A 110 -7.65 37.22 3.62
CA VAL A 110 -7.80 37.70 5.00
C VAL A 110 -6.74 38.75 5.35
N ASN A 111 -5.47 38.50 5.02
CA ASN A 111 -4.40 39.47 5.26
C ASN A 111 -4.56 40.79 4.48
N ARG A 112 -5.37 40.80 3.42
CA ARG A 112 -5.69 41.98 2.60
C ARG A 112 -7.07 42.55 2.92
N SER A 113 -7.74 42.08 3.97
CA SER A 113 -9.10 42.44 4.35
C SER A 113 -10.11 42.31 3.20
N ARG A 114 -9.92 41.29 2.34
CA ARG A 114 -10.84 40.96 1.25
C ARG A 114 -11.63 39.72 1.62
N ASP A 115 -12.92 39.73 1.30
CA ASP A 115 -13.78 38.56 1.48
C ASP A 115 -13.31 37.35 0.67
N VAL A 116 -13.35 36.19 1.33
CA VAL A 116 -13.04 34.89 0.74
C VAL A 116 -14.25 34.47 -0.09
N GLY A 117 -14.13 34.56 -1.41
CA GLY A 117 -15.16 34.14 -2.35
C GLY A 117 -14.78 32.84 -3.10
N GLU A 118 -15.66 32.41 -3.99
CA GLU A 118 -15.48 31.21 -4.83
C GLU A 118 -14.20 31.23 -5.67
N TRP A 119 -13.68 32.41 -5.99
CA TRP A 119 -12.44 32.63 -6.73
C TRP A 119 -11.20 31.98 -6.09
N VAL A 120 -11.26 31.62 -4.81
CA VAL A 120 -10.20 30.91 -4.09
C VAL A 120 -10.09 29.45 -4.55
N VAL A 121 -11.17 28.87 -5.09
CA VAL A 121 -11.21 27.50 -5.60
C VAL A 121 -10.81 27.48 -7.07
N ARG A 122 -9.66 26.86 -7.38
CA ARG A 122 -9.23 26.63 -8.77
C ARG A 122 -9.52 25.21 -9.23
N SER A 123 -10.57 25.05 -10.04
CA SER A 123 -11.00 23.77 -10.63
C SER A 123 -9.97 23.21 -11.63
N ASP A 124 -9.17 24.10 -12.22
CA ASP A 124 -8.10 23.81 -13.16
C ASP A 124 -6.99 22.93 -12.57
N ILE A 125 -6.76 22.97 -11.25
CA ILE A 125 -5.76 22.11 -10.59
C ILE A 125 -6.09 20.62 -10.80
N ILE A 126 -7.35 20.23 -10.58
CA ILE A 126 -7.78 18.84 -10.72
C ILE A 126 -7.92 18.49 -12.20
N THR A 127 -8.61 19.34 -12.96
CA THR A 127 -8.91 19.10 -14.39
C THR A 127 -7.64 18.92 -15.22
N GLN A 128 -6.69 19.86 -15.12
CA GLN A 128 -5.44 19.79 -15.88
C GLN A 128 -4.52 18.68 -15.37
N GLY A 129 -4.51 18.43 -14.05
CA GLY A 129 -3.71 17.35 -13.46
C GLY A 129 -4.14 15.96 -13.92
N LEU A 130 -5.45 15.70 -13.98
CA LEU A 130 -6.01 14.45 -14.50
C LEU A 130 -5.75 14.33 -16.00
N LYS A 131 -6.06 15.38 -16.79
CA LYS A 131 -5.84 15.40 -18.23
C LYS A 131 -4.38 15.10 -18.60
N TYR A 132 -3.44 15.74 -17.91
CA TYR A 132 -2.01 15.51 -18.15
C TYR A 132 -1.60 14.07 -17.85
N SER A 133 -1.98 13.54 -16.69
CA SER A 133 -1.52 12.21 -16.26
C SER A 133 -2.08 11.11 -17.17
N LEU A 134 -3.34 11.25 -17.58
CA LEU A 134 -4.00 10.33 -18.52
C LEU A 134 -3.44 10.43 -19.94
N ALA A 135 -3.14 11.64 -20.43
CA ALA A 135 -2.63 11.84 -21.78
C ALA A 135 -1.16 11.40 -21.93
N THR A 136 -0.33 11.63 -20.91
CA THR A 136 1.11 11.34 -20.98
C THR A 136 1.49 9.98 -20.41
N GLY A 137 0.63 9.38 -19.58
CA GLY A 137 0.95 8.16 -18.84
C GLY A 137 1.89 8.36 -17.65
N ASN A 138 2.26 9.60 -17.33
CA ASN A 138 3.07 9.93 -16.14
C ASN A 138 2.16 10.03 -14.91
N TRP A 139 2.24 9.06 -14.01
CA TRP A 139 1.42 9.01 -12.81
C TRP A 139 2.14 9.66 -11.62
N GLY A 140 1.88 10.96 -11.39
CA GLY A 140 2.49 11.69 -10.27
C GLY A 140 2.52 13.20 -10.44
N ASP A 141 3.40 13.86 -9.68
CA ASP A 141 3.60 15.30 -9.81
C ASP A 141 4.44 15.64 -11.05
N GLN A 142 3.95 16.56 -11.89
CA GLN A 142 4.66 17.06 -13.08
C GLN A 142 6.07 17.53 -12.75
N LYS A 143 6.24 18.18 -11.59
CA LYS A 143 7.54 18.71 -11.15
C LYS A 143 8.55 17.62 -10.77
N LYS A 144 8.08 16.39 -10.55
CA LYS A 144 8.89 15.22 -10.22
C LYS A 144 8.65 14.10 -11.23
N ALA A 145 8.53 14.45 -12.51
CA ALA A 145 8.24 13.50 -13.58
C ALA A 145 9.22 12.31 -13.63
N HIS A 146 10.51 12.54 -13.34
CA HIS A 146 11.52 11.47 -13.30
C HIS A 146 11.31 10.43 -12.18
N GLN A 147 10.52 10.75 -11.16
CA GLN A 147 10.16 9.85 -10.06
C GLN A 147 8.74 9.27 -10.23
N ALA A 148 7.98 9.76 -11.22
CA ALA A 148 6.63 9.32 -11.48
C ALA A 148 6.63 7.94 -12.16
N ARG A 149 5.62 7.12 -11.85
CA ARG A 149 5.43 5.85 -12.57
C ARG A 149 5.01 6.17 -14.00
N ALA A 150 5.92 5.96 -14.95
CA ALA A 150 5.68 6.21 -16.37
C ALA A 150 5.00 5.02 -17.06
N GLY A 151 4.22 5.30 -18.10
CA GLY A 151 3.61 4.28 -18.97
C GLY A 151 2.39 3.57 -18.39
N VAL A 152 1.73 4.18 -17.38
CA VAL A 152 0.49 3.65 -16.78
C VAL A 152 -0.70 3.79 -17.73
N SER A 153 -0.84 4.96 -18.36
CA SER A 153 -1.81 5.18 -19.45
C SER A 153 -1.13 5.03 -20.80
N GLN A 154 -1.81 4.34 -21.71
CA GLN A 154 -1.32 4.02 -23.05
C GLN A 154 -2.44 4.29 -24.06
N VAL A 155 -2.08 4.71 -25.26
CA VAL A 155 -3.04 4.87 -26.36
C VAL A 155 -3.60 3.49 -26.70
N LEU A 156 -4.92 3.36 -26.70
CA LEU A 156 -5.60 2.11 -26.98
C LEU A 156 -5.24 1.61 -28.39
N ASN A 157 -4.84 0.34 -28.48
CA ASN A 157 -4.51 -0.29 -29.76
C ASN A 157 -5.81 -0.72 -30.44
N ARG A 158 -6.08 -0.18 -31.64
CA ARG A 158 -7.28 -0.44 -32.44
C ARG A 158 -6.99 -1.14 -33.77
N LEU A 159 -5.84 -1.80 -33.92
CA LEU A 159 -5.50 -2.52 -35.15
C LEU A 159 -6.51 -3.64 -35.47
N THR A 160 -6.91 -4.41 -34.46
CA THR A 160 -7.94 -5.44 -34.57
C THR A 160 -8.80 -5.47 -33.31
N TYR A 161 -9.99 -6.07 -33.42
CA TYR A 161 -10.87 -6.29 -32.27
C TYR A 161 -10.17 -7.10 -31.15
N ALA A 162 -9.48 -8.18 -31.54
CA ALA A 162 -8.70 -9.00 -30.61
C ALA A 162 -7.59 -8.20 -29.93
N SER A 163 -6.87 -7.34 -30.68
CA SER A 163 -5.83 -6.47 -30.11
C SER A 163 -6.39 -5.49 -29.08
N THR A 164 -7.60 -4.98 -29.31
CA THR A 164 -8.29 -4.07 -28.39
C THR A 164 -8.59 -4.78 -27.06
N LEU A 165 -9.15 -5.99 -27.12
CA LEU A 165 -9.46 -6.79 -25.93
C LEU A 165 -8.19 -7.21 -25.16
N SER A 166 -7.15 -7.66 -25.86
CA SER A 166 -5.85 -8.00 -25.27
C SER A 166 -5.22 -6.80 -24.55
N HIS A 167 -5.27 -5.61 -25.16
CA HIS A 167 -4.71 -4.40 -24.55
C HIS A 167 -5.43 -4.02 -23.25
N LEU A 168 -6.77 -4.09 -23.22
CA LEU A 168 -7.55 -3.76 -22.01
C LEU A 168 -7.28 -4.71 -20.82
N ARG A 169 -6.78 -5.91 -21.09
CA ARG A 169 -6.51 -6.96 -20.09
C ARG A 169 -5.02 -7.10 -19.73
N ARG A 170 -4.20 -6.14 -20.15
CA ARG A 170 -2.75 -6.15 -19.95
C ARG A 170 -2.39 -5.77 -18.51
N VAL A 171 -1.43 -6.48 -17.96
CA VAL A 171 -0.80 -6.25 -16.66
C VAL A 171 0.68 -5.99 -16.88
N ASN A 172 1.24 -5.01 -16.16
CA ASN A 172 2.64 -4.62 -16.28
C ASN A 172 3.35 -4.72 -14.93
N SER A 173 4.52 -5.36 -14.92
CA SER A 173 5.40 -5.39 -13.75
C SER A 173 6.26 -4.12 -13.73
N PRO A 174 6.33 -3.38 -12.59
CA PRO A 174 7.05 -2.11 -12.50
C PRO A 174 8.57 -2.31 -12.33
N ILE A 175 9.16 -3.18 -13.15
CA ILE A 175 10.59 -3.48 -13.15
C ILE A 175 11.21 -2.84 -14.40
N GLY A 176 12.39 -2.24 -14.23
CA GLY A 176 13.14 -1.67 -15.35
C GLY A 176 13.38 -2.70 -16.44
N ARG A 177 13.11 -2.33 -17.69
CA ARG A 177 13.21 -3.24 -18.85
C ARG A 177 14.66 -3.62 -19.17
N ASP A 178 15.61 -2.81 -18.73
CA ASP A 178 17.06 -3.00 -18.94
C ASP A 178 17.67 -4.04 -17.99
N GLY A 179 16.92 -4.46 -16.96
CA GLY A 179 17.38 -5.47 -16.01
C GLY A 179 17.48 -6.86 -16.65
N LYS A 180 18.66 -7.49 -16.53
CA LYS A 180 18.93 -8.90 -16.93
C LYS A 180 18.44 -9.95 -15.91
N LEU A 181 17.62 -9.56 -14.94
CA LEU A 181 17.10 -10.49 -13.94
C LEU A 181 16.10 -11.45 -14.59
N ALA A 182 16.45 -12.72 -14.68
CA ALA A 182 15.63 -13.74 -15.32
C ALA A 182 14.38 -14.13 -14.50
N LYS A 183 14.52 -14.28 -13.17
CA LYS A 183 13.45 -14.81 -12.30
C LYS A 183 12.09 -14.11 -12.47
N PRO A 184 11.99 -12.76 -12.48
CA PRO A 184 10.70 -12.09 -12.66
C PRO A 184 10.06 -12.29 -14.05
N ARG A 185 10.88 -12.63 -15.05
CA ARG A 185 10.46 -12.85 -16.45
C ARG A 185 10.01 -14.28 -16.70
N GLN A 186 10.44 -15.22 -15.86
CA GLN A 186 10.06 -16.62 -15.97
C GLN A 186 8.57 -16.80 -15.65
N LEU A 187 8.00 -17.87 -16.23
CA LEU A 187 6.66 -18.31 -15.89
C LEU A 187 6.72 -19.00 -14.52
N HIS A 188 5.99 -18.46 -13.55
CA HIS A 188 5.89 -19.03 -12.21
C HIS A 188 4.64 -19.92 -12.10
N ASN A 189 4.71 -21.00 -11.34
CA ASN A 189 3.62 -21.99 -11.22
C ASN A 189 2.30 -21.36 -10.74
N THR A 190 2.39 -20.35 -9.86
CA THR A 190 1.22 -19.66 -9.30
C THR A 190 0.47 -18.77 -10.31
N LEU A 191 0.98 -18.65 -11.55
CA LEU A 191 0.31 -17.91 -12.62
C LEU A 191 -0.85 -18.73 -13.23
N TRP A 192 -0.87 -20.04 -13.00
CA TRP A 192 -1.88 -20.94 -13.52
C TRP A 192 -3.29 -20.46 -13.20
N GLY A 193 -4.14 -20.39 -14.23
CA GLY A 193 -5.53 -19.93 -14.13
C GLY A 193 -5.72 -18.41 -14.02
N MET A 194 -4.68 -17.64 -13.69
CA MET A 194 -4.80 -16.18 -13.49
C MET A 194 -4.21 -15.37 -14.64
N ILE A 195 -3.11 -15.83 -15.22
CA ILE A 195 -2.36 -15.14 -16.27
C ILE A 195 -2.17 -16.08 -17.46
N CYS A 196 -2.24 -15.55 -18.67
CA CYS A 196 -1.96 -16.31 -19.88
C CYS A 196 -0.50 -16.80 -19.88
N PRO A 197 -0.24 -18.12 -20.05
CA PRO A 197 1.10 -18.66 -20.00
C PRO A 197 1.96 -18.32 -21.23
N ALA A 198 1.33 -18.01 -22.37
CA ALA A 198 2.01 -17.81 -23.65
C ALA A 198 2.01 -16.34 -24.13
N GLU A 199 1.00 -15.55 -23.76
CA GLU A 199 0.84 -14.18 -24.28
C GLU A 199 1.75 -13.20 -23.51
N THR A 200 2.87 -12.85 -24.13
CA THR A 200 3.81 -11.82 -23.67
C THR A 200 4.52 -11.22 -24.89
N PRO A 201 4.88 -9.93 -24.89
CA PRO A 201 5.63 -9.36 -26.02
C PRO A 201 7.03 -9.96 -26.14
N GLU A 202 7.50 -10.05 -27.37
CA GLU A 202 8.89 -10.40 -27.67
C GLU A 202 9.85 -9.26 -27.27
N GLY A 203 11.13 -9.61 -27.09
CA GLY A 203 12.20 -8.65 -26.78
C GLY A 203 12.31 -8.25 -25.30
N HIS A 204 12.72 -7.01 -25.03
CA HIS A 204 13.10 -6.56 -23.68
C HIS A 204 11.97 -6.58 -22.64
N ALA A 205 10.71 -6.66 -23.05
CA ALA A 205 9.55 -6.69 -22.16
C ALA A 205 9.02 -8.10 -21.87
N VAL A 206 9.67 -9.15 -22.41
CA VAL A 206 9.28 -10.55 -22.22
C VAL A 206 9.13 -10.88 -20.73
N GLY A 207 7.98 -11.45 -20.39
CA GLY A 207 7.64 -11.84 -19.02
C GLY A 207 7.37 -10.69 -18.04
N LEU A 208 7.54 -9.43 -18.43
CA LEU A 208 7.20 -8.26 -17.60
C LEU A 208 5.79 -7.75 -17.89
N VAL A 209 5.44 -7.76 -19.17
CA VAL A 209 4.08 -7.49 -19.64
C VAL A 209 3.38 -8.84 -19.82
N LYS A 210 2.25 -9.00 -19.14
CA LYS A 210 1.47 -10.24 -19.11
C LYS A 210 0.00 -9.91 -19.34
N ASN A 211 -0.77 -10.90 -19.77
CA ASN A 211 -2.21 -10.75 -20.01
C ASN A 211 -3.03 -11.62 -19.05
N LEU A 212 -4.18 -11.12 -18.61
CA LEU A 212 -5.09 -11.87 -17.75
C LEU A 212 -5.67 -13.08 -18.49
N ALA A 213 -5.75 -14.22 -17.81
CA ALA A 213 -6.43 -15.41 -18.33
C ALA A 213 -7.94 -15.15 -18.49
N LEU A 214 -8.62 -15.89 -19.37
CA LEU A 214 -10.01 -15.63 -19.76
C LEU A 214 -10.98 -15.52 -18.57
N MET A 215 -10.89 -16.45 -17.61
CA MET A 215 -11.74 -16.51 -16.42
C MET A 215 -11.17 -15.77 -15.21
N ALA A 216 -10.01 -15.13 -15.33
CA ALA A 216 -9.39 -14.42 -14.21
C ALA A 216 -10.25 -13.21 -13.80
N TYR A 217 -10.59 -13.15 -12.52
CA TYR A 217 -11.32 -12.05 -11.92
C TYR A 217 -10.46 -11.36 -10.85
N ILE A 218 -10.54 -10.03 -10.79
CA ILE A 218 -9.78 -9.22 -9.84
C ILE A 218 -10.75 -8.65 -8.82
N SER A 219 -10.45 -8.83 -7.54
CA SER A 219 -11.27 -8.30 -6.46
C SER A 219 -11.28 -6.77 -6.46
N VAL A 220 -12.46 -6.19 -6.22
CA VAL A 220 -12.67 -4.73 -6.14
C VAL A 220 -12.41 -4.15 -4.75
N GLY A 221 -12.36 -5.02 -3.73
CA GLY A 221 -12.22 -4.66 -2.32
C GLY A 221 -13.56 -4.42 -1.63
N SER A 222 -13.64 -4.79 -0.35
CA SER A 222 -14.77 -4.55 0.55
C SER A 222 -14.25 -4.13 1.92
N GLN A 223 -15.10 -3.49 2.72
CA GLN A 223 -14.72 -3.14 4.08
C GLN A 223 -14.64 -4.39 4.97
N PRO A 224 -13.62 -4.52 5.83
CA PRO A 224 -13.47 -5.68 6.69
C PRO A 224 -14.43 -5.67 7.90
N GLN A 225 -15.10 -4.55 8.19
CA GLN A 225 -15.90 -4.37 9.39
C GLN A 225 -16.94 -5.47 9.64
N PRO A 226 -17.75 -5.89 8.65
CA PRO A 226 -18.70 -6.99 8.87
C PRO A 226 -18.02 -8.32 9.19
N ILE A 227 -16.83 -8.56 8.63
CA ILE A 227 -16.04 -9.77 8.91
C ILE A 227 -15.52 -9.73 10.34
N LEU A 228 -15.10 -8.56 10.83
CA LEU A 228 -14.63 -8.39 12.20
C LEU A 228 -15.77 -8.61 13.20
N GLU A 229 -16.96 -8.07 12.93
CA GLU A 229 -18.15 -8.29 13.75
C GLU A 229 -18.50 -9.78 13.84
N PHE A 230 -18.50 -10.50 12.70
CA PHE A 230 -18.69 -11.95 12.72
C PHE A 230 -17.58 -12.68 13.49
N LEU A 231 -16.32 -12.29 13.35
CA LEU A 231 -15.23 -12.96 14.10
C LEU A 231 -15.36 -12.74 15.61
N GLU A 232 -15.79 -11.56 16.04
CA GLU A 232 -16.04 -11.24 17.46
C GLU A 232 -17.21 -12.06 18.03
N GLU A 233 -18.28 -12.26 17.25
CA GLU A 233 -19.42 -13.11 17.66
C GLU A 233 -19.04 -14.59 17.79
N TRP A 234 -18.15 -15.09 16.92
CA TRP A 234 -17.76 -16.51 16.84
C TRP A 234 -16.56 -16.85 17.73
N SER A 235 -16.54 -16.36 18.97
CA SER A 235 -15.56 -16.72 20.02
C SER A 235 -14.07 -16.44 19.70
N THR A 236 -13.79 -15.47 18.83
CA THR A 236 -12.41 -14.98 18.67
C THR A 236 -11.99 -14.20 19.92
N GLU A 237 -10.94 -14.67 20.59
CA GLU A 237 -10.41 -13.97 21.77
C GLU A 237 -9.57 -12.76 21.31
N ASN A 238 -9.91 -11.58 21.85
CA ASN A 238 -9.22 -10.33 21.51
C ASN A 238 -7.81 -10.30 22.11
N MET A 239 -6.86 -9.71 21.38
CA MET A 239 -5.45 -9.67 21.79
C MET A 239 -5.17 -8.97 23.12
N GLU A 240 -6.06 -8.06 23.56
CA GLU A 240 -5.89 -7.36 24.83
C GLU A 240 -6.32 -8.20 26.04
N GLU A 241 -7.11 -9.25 25.83
CA GLU A 241 -7.70 -10.08 26.89
C GLU A 241 -6.93 -11.39 27.10
N ILE A 242 -6.04 -11.75 26.19
CA ILE A 242 -5.34 -13.04 26.20
C ILE A 242 -4.04 -13.02 26.99
N THR A 243 -3.79 -14.13 27.70
CA THR A 243 -2.48 -14.39 28.31
C THR A 243 -1.52 -14.94 27.24
N PRO A 244 -0.26 -14.46 27.16
CA PRO A 244 0.71 -14.91 26.16
C PRO A 244 0.92 -16.43 26.10
N SER A 245 0.73 -17.14 27.22
CA SER A 245 0.84 -18.60 27.31
C SER A 245 -0.17 -19.33 26.41
N SER A 246 -1.37 -18.78 26.23
CA SER A 246 -2.44 -19.38 25.43
C SER A 246 -2.20 -19.26 23.91
N ILE A 247 -1.35 -18.33 23.48
CA ILE A 247 -1.06 -18.05 22.06
C ILE A 247 -0.31 -19.20 21.38
N ARG A 248 0.37 -20.06 22.15
CA ARG A 248 1.17 -21.17 21.61
C ARG A 248 0.28 -22.28 21.04
N THR A 249 -0.82 -22.59 21.71
CA THR A 249 -1.72 -23.70 21.36
C THR A 249 -2.86 -23.25 20.44
N ALA A 250 -3.22 -21.96 20.45
CA ALA A 250 -4.28 -21.41 19.62
C ALA A 250 -3.80 -20.97 18.22
N ALA A 251 -4.72 -21.01 17.26
CA ALA A 251 -4.53 -20.48 15.91
C ALA A 251 -4.61 -18.94 15.93
N LYS A 252 -3.78 -18.27 15.12
CA LYS A 252 -3.71 -16.81 15.03
C LYS A 252 -4.53 -16.35 13.83
N ILE A 253 -5.49 -15.44 14.05
CA ILE A 253 -6.37 -14.94 12.99
C ILE A 253 -5.84 -13.60 12.46
N PHE A 254 -5.65 -13.53 11.13
CA PHE A 254 -5.24 -12.32 10.43
C PHE A 254 -6.31 -11.87 9.45
N VAL A 255 -6.68 -10.60 9.51
CA VAL A 255 -7.59 -9.95 8.54
C VAL A 255 -6.84 -8.83 7.87
N ASN A 256 -6.69 -8.89 6.54
CA ASN A 256 -5.93 -7.91 5.74
C ASN A 256 -4.50 -7.63 6.26
N GLY A 257 -3.86 -8.63 6.89
CA GLY A 257 -2.52 -8.51 7.47
C GLY A 257 -2.48 -7.98 8.91
N CYS A 258 -3.61 -7.51 9.45
CA CYS A 258 -3.73 -7.20 10.87
C CYS A 258 -3.99 -8.47 11.66
N TRP A 259 -3.19 -8.74 12.70
CA TRP A 259 -3.50 -9.78 13.66
C TRP A 259 -4.66 -9.27 14.53
N ILE A 260 -5.80 -9.97 14.53
CA ILE A 260 -7.01 -9.54 15.25
C ILE A 260 -7.12 -10.24 16.60
N GLY A 261 -6.88 -11.54 16.63
CA GLY A 261 -7.03 -12.35 17.82
C GLY A 261 -6.53 -13.77 17.65
N ILE A 262 -6.96 -14.64 18.56
CA ILE A 262 -6.69 -16.08 18.50
C ILE A 262 -7.99 -16.86 18.56
N HIS A 263 -7.96 -18.06 17.99
CA HIS A 263 -9.06 -19.01 18.08
C HIS A 263 -8.49 -20.38 18.46
N ARG A 264 -9.15 -21.07 19.40
CA ARG A 264 -8.65 -22.34 19.95
C ARG A 264 -8.93 -23.51 19.04
N ASP A 265 -10.04 -23.47 18.32
CA ASP A 265 -10.49 -24.55 17.44
C ASP A 265 -10.68 -24.03 16.00
N PRO A 266 -9.66 -24.08 15.14
CA PRO A 266 -9.76 -23.54 13.78
C PRO A 266 -10.63 -24.37 12.83
N ASP A 267 -11.02 -25.58 13.22
CA ASP A 267 -11.76 -26.52 12.37
C ASP A 267 -13.29 -26.41 12.55
N GLN A 268 -13.75 -25.78 13.64
CA GLN A 268 -15.16 -25.43 13.88
C GLN A 268 -15.52 -24.08 13.26
#